data_AF-A0A377BSD3-F1
#
_entry.id   AF-A0A377BSD3-F1
#
_cell.length_a   1.000
_cell.length_b   1.000
_cell.length_c   1.000
_cell.angle_alpha   90.00
_cell.angle_beta   90.00
_cell.angle_gamma   90.00
#
_symmetry.space_group_name_H-M   'P 1'
#
loop_
_entity.id
_entity.type
_entity.pdbx_description
1 polymer ?
#
loop_
_entity_poly.entity_id
_entity_poly.type
_entity_poly.pdbx_seq_one_letter_code
_entity_poly.pdbx_strand_id
1 'polypeptide(L)'
;MLVKAKIKLTFNQIALEEAGRYAAEDADVTLQLHLKMWPDLQKHKGPLNVFENIEMPLVPVLSRIERNGVKIDPKVLHNHSEELTLRLAELEKKAHEIAGEEFNLSSTKQLQTILFEKTGH
;
A
#
# COMPACT_ATOMS: atom_id res chain seq x y z
N MET A 1 0.91 5.00 -19.06
CA MET A 1 1.21 6.07 -18.07
C MET A 1 0.48 7.35 -18.49
N LEU A 2 -0.61 7.73 -17.82
CA LEU A 2 -1.22 9.07 -17.94
C LEU A 2 -1.15 9.73 -16.56
N VAL A 3 0.04 10.26 -16.26
CA VAL A 3 0.33 10.99 -15.03
C VAL A 3 0.49 12.47 -15.41
N LYS A 4 -0.56 13.27 -15.12
CA LYS A 4 -0.45 14.68 -14.75
C LYS A 4 -1.76 15.17 -14.10
N ALA A 5 -1.62 15.65 -12.85
CA ALA A 5 -2.45 16.53 -12.01
C ALA A 5 -3.99 16.44 -11.99
N LYS A 6 -4.54 16.26 -10.77
CA LYS A 6 -5.88 16.53 -10.16
C LYS A 6 -7.20 16.51 -10.97
N ILE A 7 -7.22 16.66 -12.29
CA ILE A 7 -8.40 16.46 -13.15
C ILE A 7 -8.00 15.40 -14.18
N LYS A 8 -8.11 14.14 -13.78
CA LYS A 8 -7.86 13.00 -14.66
C LYS A 8 -9.16 12.73 -15.42
N LEU A 9 -9.14 12.95 -16.74
CA LEU A 9 -10.25 12.53 -17.59
C LEU A 9 -10.44 11.02 -17.44
N THR A 10 -11.67 10.58 -17.22
CA THR A 10 -12.01 9.16 -17.24
C THR A 10 -12.04 8.67 -18.68
N PHE A 11 -11.82 7.37 -18.91
CA PHE A 11 -11.65 6.83 -20.27
C PHE A 11 -12.81 7.15 -21.22
N ASN A 12 -14.02 7.25 -20.69
CA ASN A 12 -15.24 7.65 -21.42
C ASN A 12 -15.32 9.14 -21.81
N GLN A 13 -14.35 9.98 -21.40
CA GLN A 13 -14.28 11.41 -21.71
C GLN A 13 -13.21 11.73 -22.76
N ILE A 14 -12.51 10.71 -23.27
CA ILE A 14 -11.42 10.85 -24.23
C ILE A 14 -11.98 10.71 -25.65
N ALA A 15 -11.40 11.44 -26.61
CA ALA A 15 -11.77 11.31 -28.02
C ALA A 15 -11.52 9.88 -28.52
N LEU A 16 -12.40 9.38 -29.40
CA LEU A 16 -12.37 7.99 -29.85
C LEU A 16 -11.01 7.59 -30.47
N GLU A 17 -10.40 8.47 -31.26
CA GLU A 17 -9.09 8.23 -31.88
C GLU A 17 -7.97 8.09 -30.85
N GLU A 18 -7.99 8.92 -29.80
CA GLU A 18 -6.97 8.88 -28.74
C GLU A 18 -7.16 7.65 -27.84
N ALA A 19 -8.41 7.34 -27.47
CA ALA A 19 -8.76 6.13 -26.73
C ALA A 19 -8.42 4.87 -27.54
N GLY A 20 -8.70 4.89 -28.85
CA GLY A 20 -8.42 3.82 -29.78
C GLY A 20 -6.93 3.56 -29.94
N ARG A 21 -6.12 4.61 -30.17
CA ARG A 21 -4.66 4.49 -30.23
C ARG A 21 -4.09 3.91 -28.94
N TYR A 22 -4.55 4.41 -27.78
CA TYR A 22 -4.10 3.93 -26.48
C TYR A 22 -4.44 2.44 -26.27
N ALA A 23 -5.70 2.04 -26.49
CA ALA A 23 -6.14 0.66 -26.28
C ALA A 23 -5.52 -0.31 -27.29
N ALA A 24 -5.32 0.13 -28.54
CA ALA A 24 -4.66 -0.67 -29.57
C ALA A 24 -3.17 -0.87 -29.25
N GLU A 25 -2.48 0.18 -28.77
CA GLU A 25 -1.09 0.07 -28.34
C GLU A 25 -0.95 -0.88 -27.14
N ASP A 26 -1.81 -0.79 -26.13
CA ASP A 26 -1.81 -1.72 -24.99
C ASP A 26 -1.97 -3.17 -25.47
N ALA A 27 -2.86 -3.45 -26.42
CA ALA A 27 -3.06 -4.80 -26.97
C ALA A 27 -1.86 -5.28 -27.81
N ASP A 28 -1.35 -4.45 -28.72
CA ASP A 28 -0.23 -4.78 -29.60
C ASP A 28 1.06 -5.02 -28.80
N VAL A 29 1.40 -4.08 -27.91
CA VAL A 29 2.60 -4.20 -27.07
C VAL A 29 2.50 -5.42 -26.15
N THR A 30 1.33 -5.70 -25.57
CA THR A 30 1.14 -6.91 -24.74
C THR A 30 1.41 -8.19 -25.53
N LEU A 31 0.92 -8.27 -26.78
CA LEU A 31 1.19 -9.41 -27.64
C LEU A 31 2.68 -9.51 -28.00
N GLN A 32 3.32 -8.40 -28.38
CA GLN A 32 4.75 -8.38 -28.71
C GLN A 32 5.62 -8.80 -27.52
N LEU A 33 5.27 -8.38 -26.29
CA LEU A 33 5.93 -8.81 -25.07
C LEU A 33 5.74 -10.31 -24.84
N HIS A 34 4.52 -10.82 -24.97
CA HIS A 34 4.25 -12.25 -24.83
C HIS A 34 5.07 -13.09 -25.82
N LEU A 35 5.09 -12.69 -27.10
CA LEU A 35 5.84 -13.39 -28.14
C LEU A 35 7.35 -13.45 -27.88
N LYS A 36 7.91 -12.48 -27.14
CA LYS A 36 9.33 -12.47 -26.75
C LYS A 36 9.59 -13.23 -25.46
N MET A 37 8.74 -13.03 -24.44
CA MET A 37 8.96 -13.57 -23.10
C MET A 37 8.55 -15.04 -22.97
N TRP A 38 7.53 -15.49 -23.71
CA TRP A 38 7.03 -16.86 -23.63
C TRP A 38 8.07 -17.91 -24.07
N PRO A 39 8.78 -17.75 -25.20
CA PRO A 39 9.87 -18.67 -25.56
C PRO A 39 10.99 -18.73 -24.51
N ASP A 40 11.31 -17.60 -23.87
CA ASP A 40 12.33 -17.55 -22.82
C ASP A 40 11.91 -18.29 -21.56
N LEU A 41 10.64 -18.16 -21.17
CA LEU A 41 10.08 -18.84 -20.00
C LEU A 41 10.11 -20.37 -20.16
N GLN A 42 9.86 -20.86 -21.39
CA GLN A 42 9.88 -22.29 -21.70
C GLN A 42 11.26 -22.95 -21.61
N LYS A 43 12.35 -22.17 -21.62
CA LYS A 43 13.73 -22.70 -21.52
C LYS A 43 13.98 -23.40 -20.19
N HIS A 44 13.23 -23.08 -19.14
CA HIS A 44 13.43 -23.62 -17.80
C HIS A 44 12.14 -24.21 -17.23
N LYS A 45 12.14 -25.51 -16.94
CA LYS A 45 10.96 -26.23 -16.41
C LYS A 45 10.43 -25.68 -15.08
N GLY A 46 11.32 -25.20 -14.20
CA GLY A 46 10.94 -24.65 -12.89
C GLY A 46 10.06 -23.39 -13.01
N PRO A 47 10.58 -22.29 -13.58
CA PRO A 47 9.81 -21.08 -13.83
C PRO A 47 8.53 -21.31 -14.64
N LEU A 48 8.58 -22.16 -15.68
CA LEU A 48 7.41 -22.50 -16.47
C LEU A 48 6.31 -23.15 -15.60
N ASN A 49 6.67 -24.13 -14.77
CA ASN A 49 5.72 -24.80 -13.88
C ASN A 49 5.08 -23.84 -12.87
N VAL A 50 5.86 -22.91 -12.31
CA VAL A 50 5.32 -21.88 -11.39
C VAL A 50 4.33 -20.98 -12.13
N PHE A 51 4.68 -20.51 -13.32
CA PHE A 51 3.80 -19.65 -14.11
C PHE A 51 2.46 -20.35 -14.46
N GLU A 52 2.53 -21.57 -15.00
CA GLU A 52 1.34 -22.29 -15.49
C GLU A 52 0.45 -22.82 -14.37
N ASN A 53 1.04 -23.33 -13.28
CA ASN A 53 0.30 -24.06 -12.25
C ASN A 53 0.05 -23.25 -10.99
N ILE A 54 0.71 -22.10 -10.81
CA ILE A 54 0.55 -21.25 -9.62
C ILE A 54 0.07 -19.86 -10.04
N GLU A 55 0.85 -19.11 -10.82
CA GLU A 55 0.58 -17.69 -11.08
C GLU A 55 -0.71 -17.49 -11.91
N MET A 56 -0.81 -18.15 -13.08
CA MET A 56 -1.96 -17.96 -13.97
C MET A 56 -3.30 -18.44 -13.35
N PRO A 57 -3.37 -19.59 -12.66
CA PRO A 57 -4.58 -20.01 -11.94
C PRO A 57 -4.95 -19.11 -10.75
N LEU A 58 -3.97 -18.40 -10.17
CA LEU A 58 -4.18 -17.51 -9.03
C LEU A 58 -4.85 -16.19 -9.42
N VAL A 59 -4.64 -15.70 -10.65
CA VAL A 59 -5.26 -14.45 -11.17
C VAL A 59 -6.77 -14.37 -10.92
N PRO A 60 -7.61 -15.35 -11.36
CA PRO A 60 -9.05 -15.28 -11.12
C PRO A 60 -9.42 -15.47 -9.64
N VAL A 61 -8.57 -16.13 -8.83
CA VAL A 61 -8.79 -16.27 -7.39
C VAL A 61 -8.63 -14.92 -6.69
N LEU A 62 -7.55 -14.20 -6.99
CA LEU A 62 -7.30 -12.86 -6.44
C LEU A 62 -8.41 -11.88 -6.85
N SER A 63 -8.82 -11.89 -8.12
CA SER A 63 -9.93 -11.06 -8.58
C SER A 63 -11.23 -11.31 -7.79
N ARG A 64 -11.53 -12.58 -7.44
CA ARG A 64 -12.69 -12.90 -6.58
C ARG A 64 -12.50 -12.39 -5.15
N ILE A 65 -11.32 -12.60 -4.56
CA ILE A 65 -11.03 -12.15 -3.19
C ILE A 65 -11.16 -10.62 -3.10
N GLU A 66 -10.57 -9.88 -4.04
CA GLU A 66 -10.63 -8.42 -4.10
C GLU A 66 -12.06 -7.91 -4.26
N ARG A 67 -12.85 -8.53 -5.14
CA ARG A 67 -14.25 -8.15 -5.38
C ARG A 67 -15.17 -8.51 -4.22
N ASN A 68 -14.89 -9.60 -3.50
CA ASN A 68 -15.63 -9.97 -2.30
C ASN A 68 -15.37 -8.97 -1.17
N GLY A 69 -14.13 -8.47 -1.09
CA GLY A 69 -13.70 -7.55 -0.04
C GLY A 69 -13.76 -8.18 1.35
N VAL A 70 -13.69 -7.32 2.37
CA VAL A 70 -13.78 -7.70 3.77
C VAL A 70 -14.73 -6.75 4.49
N LYS A 71 -15.60 -7.30 5.33
CA LYS A 71 -16.52 -6.50 6.14
C LYS A 71 -15.74 -5.84 7.28
N ILE A 72 -15.73 -4.51 7.29
CA ILE A 72 -15.12 -3.69 8.34
C ILE A 72 -16.23 -2.96 9.09
N ASP A 73 -16.18 -2.97 10.42
CA ASP A 73 -17.04 -2.13 11.25
C ASP A 73 -16.32 -0.80 11.55
N PRO A 74 -16.72 0.32 10.90
CA PRO A 74 -16.08 1.60 11.12
C PRO A 74 -16.33 2.16 12.53
N LYS A 75 -17.40 1.76 13.22
CA LYS A 75 -17.70 2.22 14.58
C LYS A 75 -16.73 1.62 15.57
N VAL A 76 -16.43 0.33 15.44
CA VAL A 76 -15.42 -0.34 16.27
C VAL A 76 -14.06 0.32 16.07
N LEU A 77 -13.67 0.60 14.83
CA LEU A 77 -12.42 1.31 14.54
C LEU A 77 -12.40 2.73 15.10
N HIS A 78 -13.52 3.45 15.03
CA HIS A 78 -13.63 4.80 15.56
C HIS A 78 -13.51 4.82 17.09
N ASN A 79 -14.27 3.98 17.78
CA ASN A 79 -14.21 3.86 19.24
C ASN A 79 -12.80 3.49 19.70
N HIS A 80 -12.13 2.58 18.98
CA HIS A 80 -10.74 2.20 19.29
C HIS A 80 -9.77 3.37 19.05
N SER A 81 -10.00 4.19 18.01
CA SER A 81 -9.22 5.41 17.77
C SER A 81 -9.39 6.45 18.90
N GLU A 82 -10.60 6.62 19.41
CA GLU A 82 -10.87 7.51 20.55
C GLU A 82 -10.19 7.00 21.83
N GLU A 83 -10.30 5.70 22.12
CA GLU A 83 -9.61 5.08 23.26
C GLU A 83 -8.10 5.27 23.17
N LEU A 84 -7.51 5.02 22.00
CA LEU A 84 -6.07 5.22 21.78
C LEU A 84 -5.65 6.67 21.98
N THR A 85 -6.48 7.64 21.57
CA THR A 85 -6.19 9.07 21.78
C THR A 85 -6.17 9.42 23.26
N LEU A 86 -7.13 8.92 24.04
CA LEU A 86 -7.16 9.11 25.49
C LEU A 86 -5.95 8.45 26.17
N ARG A 87 -5.63 7.21 25.80
CA ARG A 87 -4.49 6.47 26.35
C ARG A 87 -3.15 7.11 26.01
N LEU A 88 -3.00 7.66 24.81
CA LEU A 88 -1.80 8.41 24.43
C LEU A 88 -1.65 9.66 25.30
N ALA A 89 -2.73 10.42 25.51
CA ALA A 89 -2.70 11.60 26.37
C ALA A 89 -2.38 11.25 27.84
N GLU A 90 -2.91 10.12 28.35
CA GLU A 90 -2.57 9.63 29.69
C GLU A 90 -1.11 9.20 29.81
N LEU A 91 -0.59 8.46 28.83
CA LEU A 91 0.80 8.01 28.81
C LEU A 91 1.77 9.19 28.67
N GLU A 92 1.41 10.19 27.87
CA GLU A 92 2.19 11.42 27.74
C GLU A 92 2.28 12.16 29.08
N LYS A 93 1.16 12.35 29.78
CA LYS A 93 1.15 12.93 31.12
C LYS A 93 1.99 12.14 32.11
N LYS A 94 1.87 10.81 32.12
CA LYS A 94 2.69 9.94 32.99
C LYS A 94 4.17 10.06 32.68
N ALA A 95 4.55 10.14 31.40
CA ALA A 95 5.93 10.31 30.98
C ALA A 95 6.49 11.67 31.44
N HIS A 96 5.71 12.75 31.29
CA HIS A 96 6.09 14.08 31.78
C HIS A 96 6.18 14.12 33.32
N GLU A 97 5.28 13.44 34.04
CA GLU A 97 5.31 13.34 35.50
C GLU A 97 6.55 12.60 35.99
N ILE A 98 6.91 11.48 35.37
CA ILE A 98 8.11 10.71 35.70
C ILE A 98 9.39 11.50 35.37
N ALA A 99 9.40 12.23 34.25
CA ALA A 99 10.54 13.04 33.83
C ALA A 99 10.67 14.38 34.59
N GLY A 100 9.58 14.85 35.22
CA GLY A 100 9.51 16.14 35.90
C GLY A 100 9.42 17.36 34.98
N GLU A 101 9.30 17.16 33.66
CA GLU A 101 9.14 18.23 32.67
C GLU A 101 8.41 17.75 31.41
N GLU A 102 7.82 18.69 30.66
CA GLU A 102 7.21 18.39 29.37
C GLU A 102 8.28 18.25 28.28
N PHE A 103 8.14 17.22 27.45
CA PHE A 103 8.99 17.00 26.28
C PHE A 103 8.22 16.26 25.18
N ASN A 104 8.68 16.38 23.95
CA ASN A 104 8.07 15.73 22.81
C ASN A 104 8.53 14.26 22.72
N LEU A 105 7.61 13.33 22.98
CA LEU A 105 7.83 11.88 22.87
C LEU A 105 8.17 11.40 21.45
N SER A 106 7.85 12.17 20.41
CA SER A 106 8.27 11.85 19.03
C SER A 106 9.70 12.33 18.71
N SER A 107 10.31 13.13 19.59
CA SER A 107 11.67 13.64 19.41
C SER A 107 12.67 12.72 20.09
N THR A 108 13.37 11.92 19.30
CA THR A 108 14.44 11.02 19.77
C THR A 108 15.51 11.76 20.57
N LYS A 109 15.83 13.00 20.19
CA LYS A 109 16.80 13.84 20.90
C LYS A 109 16.33 14.21 22.31
N GLN A 110 15.07 14.61 22.48
CA GLN A 110 14.55 14.98 23.80
C GLN A 110 14.38 13.75 24.70
N LEU A 111 13.91 12.63 24.14
CA LEU A 111 13.86 11.34 24.84
C LEU A 111 15.24 10.92 25.36
N GLN A 112 16.29 11.05 24.54
CA GLN A 112 17.65 10.70 24.93
C GLN A 112 18.14 11.56 26.12
N THR A 113 17.91 12.87 26.06
CA THR A 113 18.26 13.78 27.16
C THR A 113 17.53 13.40 28.45
N ILE A 114 16.22 13.12 28.39
CA ILE A 114 15.46 12.70 29.58
C ILE A 114 16.01 11.39 30.15
N LEU A 115 16.13 10.34 29.34
CA LEU A 115 16.47 8.99 29.80
C LEU A 115 17.90 8.88 30.35
N PHE A 116 18.88 9.45 29.64
CA PHE A 116 20.30 9.25 29.94
C PHE A 116 20.93 10.40 30.75
N GLU A 117 20.47 11.64 30.59
CA GLU A 117 21.07 12.78 31.30
C GLU A 117 20.34 13.10 32.62
N LYS A 118 19.02 12.92 32.67
CA LYS A 118 18.21 13.28 33.86
C LYS A 118 17.80 12.09 34.72
N THR A 119 17.46 10.95 34.12
CA THR A 119 16.94 9.78 34.86
C THR A 119 18.02 8.75 35.21
N GLY A 120 19.25 8.90 34.70
CA GLY A 120 20.42 8.14 35.15
C GLY A 120 20.37 6.63 34.87
N HIS A 121 19.87 6.23 33.71
CA HIS A 121 20.08 4.89 33.15
C HIS A 121 21.16 4.91 32.06
#